data_AF-A0ABD0MQ94-F1
#
_entry.id   AF-A0ABD0MQ94-F1
#
_cell.length_a   1.000
_cell.length_b   1.000
_cell.length_c   1.000
_cell.angle_alpha   90.00
_cell.angle_beta   90.00
_cell.angle_gamma   90.00
#
_symmetry.space_group_name_H-M   'P 1'
#
loop_
_entity.id
_entity.type
_entity.pdbx_description
1 polymer ?
#
loop_
_entity_poly.entity_id
_entity_poly.type
_entity_poly.pdbx_seq_one_letter_code
_entity_poly.pdbx_strand_id
1 'polypeptide(L)'
;MKVDVLLFAPDILPQHCCVQRLDATSDQTEGSSKMRTMLRPLHTAHVTHNGVPLDEEIELCPGDLVGLGQHYLFMFKDPTASGAFQTPSWMATLCPPATTSPCKLCGTSVRRRRTQKMAARWRDLEGRVLSLSYQVQHEDQVLEKILSMVDPGGEEPKLTPAFLLCLCIQHSATNFELVHLRKLLLSIANQIQLT
;
A
#
# COMPACT_ATOMS: atom_id res chain seq x y z
N MET A 1 -16.85 -13.03 26.39
CA MET A 1 -16.84 -12.47 25.02
C MET A 1 -16.43 -13.56 24.05
N LYS A 2 -17.01 -13.58 22.84
CA LYS A 2 -16.58 -14.48 21.76
C LYS A 2 -15.37 -13.86 21.05
N VAL A 3 -14.41 -14.69 20.64
CA VAL A 3 -13.24 -14.26 19.87
C VAL A 3 -13.55 -14.47 18.39
N ASP A 4 -13.50 -13.41 17.60
CA ASP A 4 -13.81 -13.46 16.16
C ASP A 4 -12.55 -13.57 15.28
N VAL A 5 -11.39 -13.12 15.78
CA VAL A 5 -10.11 -13.17 15.07
C VAL A 5 -9.07 -13.85 15.95
N LEU A 6 -8.47 -14.92 15.44
CA LEU A 6 -7.39 -15.65 16.11
C LEU A 6 -6.04 -15.20 15.57
N LEU A 7 -5.12 -14.87 16.47
CA LEU A 7 -3.75 -14.47 16.18
C LEU A 7 -2.79 -15.34 17.01
N PHE A 8 -1.61 -15.63 16.46
CA PHE A 8 -0.66 -16.58 17.04
C PHE A 8 0.71 -15.94 17.23
N ALA A 9 0.97 -15.48 18.44
CA ALA A 9 2.27 -14.98 18.88
C ALA A 9 2.38 -15.09 20.42
N PRO A 10 3.60 -15.16 20.97
CA PRO A 10 3.81 -15.43 22.40
C PRO A 10 3.28 -14.35 23.34
N ASP A 11 3.06 -13.15 22.83
CA ASP A 11 2.59 -11.96 23.55
C ASP A 11 1.12 -11.62 23.26
N ILE A 12 0.41 -12.49 22.53
CA ILE A 12 -1.00 -12.32 22.23
C ILE A 12 -1.85 -13.16 23.19
N LEU A 13 -2.56 -12.46 24.09
CA LEU A 13 -3.58 -13.06 24.94
C LEU A 13 -4.75 -13.67 24.14
N PRO A 14 -5.40 -14.74 24.65
CA PRO A 14 -6.59 -15.32 24.03
C PRO A 14 -7.73 -14.30 23.79
N GLN A 15 -7.85 -13.29 24.67
CA GLN A 15 -8.72 -12.14 24.50
C GLN A 15 -7.87 -10.87 24.62
N HIS A 16 -7.35 -10.41 23.48
CA HIS A 16 -6.34 -9.36 23.44
C HIS A 16 -6.95 -7.95 23.40
N CYS A 17 -7.89 -7.73 22.50
CA CYS A 17 -8.59 -6.46 22.36
C CYS A 17 -10.02 -6.70 21.91
N CYS A 18 -10.86 -5.68 22.03
CA CYS A 18 -12.18 -5.66 21.44
C CYS A 18 -12.27 -4.49 20.46
N VAL A 19 -12.75 -4.78 19.25
CA VAL A 19 -13.12 -3.78 18.25
C VAL A 19 -14.62 -3.83 18.14
N GLN A 20 -15.30 -2.70 18.40
CA GLN A 20 -16.75 -2.63 18.37
C GLN A 20 -17.20 -1.52 17.43
N ARG A 21 -18.18 -1.84 16.59
CA ARG A 21 -18.82 -0.87 15.73
C ARG A 21 -20.10 -0.39 16.40
N LEU A 22 -20.23 0.91 16.60
CA LEU A 22 -21.33 1.57 17.30
C LEU A 22 -22.05 2.53 16.35
N ASP A 23 -23.37 2.48 16.33
CA ASP A 23 -24.19 3.51 15.71
C ASP A 23 -24.15 4.77 16.57
N ALA A 24 -23.75 5.91 16.01
CA ALA A 24 -23.93 7.18 16.69
C ALA A 24 -25.44 7.47 16.77
N THR A 25 -26.04 7.30 17.95
CA THR A 25 -27.44 7.66 18.19
C THR A 25 -27.64 9.13 17.80
N SER A 26 -28.56 9.32 16.85
CA SER A 26 -28.92 10.59 16.24
C SER A 26 -29.48 11.58 17.26
N ASP A 27 -28.77 12.67 17.50
CA ASP A 27 -29.47 13.94 17.70
C ASP A 27 -30.12 14.29 16.36
N GLN A 28 -31.44 14.51 16.41
CA GLN A 28 -32.34 14.61 15.28
C GLN A 28 -32.04 15.86 14.45
N THR A 29 -31.07 15.82 13.53
CA THR A 29 -31.03 16.74 12.38
C THR A 29 -30.23 16.08 11.24
N GLU A 30 -30.95 15.63 10.23
CA GLU A 30 -30.51 15.26 8.87
C GLU A 30 -29.44 14.17 8.66
N GLY A 31 -29.93 12.96 8.32
CA GLY A 31 -29.55 12.32 7.05
C GLY A 31 -28.29 11.45 6.96
N SER A 32 -27.49 11.26 8.02
CA SER A 32 -26.37 10.31 7.98
C SER A 32 -26.09 9.69 9.34
N SER A 33 -26.49 8.42 9.53
CA SER A 33 -26.02 7.64 10.69
C SER A 33 -24.51 7.42 10.52
N LYS A 34 -23.69 8.18 11.27
CA LYS A 34 -22.24 8.02 11.25
C LYS A 34 -21.86 6.87 12.16
N MET A 35 -21.53 5.73 11.55
CA MET A 35 -21.02 4.57 12.25
C MET A 35 -19.62 4.86 12.81
N ARG A 36 -19.39 4.59 14.09
CA ARG A 36 -18.08 4.73 14.75
C ARG A 36 -17.50 3.36 15.05
N THR A 37 -16.19 3.22 14.93
CA THR A 37 -15.51 1.97 15.32
C THR A 37 -14.61 2.28 16.51
N MET A 38 -14.86 1.63 17.64
CA MET A 38 -14.12 1.76 18.88
C MET A 38 -13.14 0.60 19.03
N LEU A 39 -11.96 0.87 19.58
CA LEU A 39 -10.95 -0.10 19.96
C LEU A 39 -10.71 0.03 21.46
N ARG A 40 -10.73 -1.10 22.18
CA ARG A 40 -10.31 -1.16 23.57
C ARG A 40 -9.36 -2.34 23.84
N PRO A 41 -8.28 -2.13 24.60
CA PRO A 41 -7.49 -3.23 25.13
C PRO A 41 -8.31 -4.07 26.11
N LEU A 42 -7.96 -5.35 26.26
CA LEU A 42 -8.57 -6.23 27.25
C LEU A 42 -7.52 -6.68 28.27
N HIS A 43 -7.87 -6.62 29.56
CA HIS A 43 -6.98 -7.02 30.65
C HIS A 43 -5.64 -6.27 30.58
N THR A 44 -4.52 -6.99 30.66
CA THR A 44 -3.16 -6.46 30.54
C THR A 44 -2.58 -6.62 29.13
N ALA A 45 -3.43 -6.70 28.11
CA ALA A 45 -2.98 -6.83 26.73
C ALA A 45 -2.22 -5.58 26.28
N HIS A 46 -1.09 -5.77 25.63
CA HIS A 46 -0.32 -4.68 25.05
C HIS A 46 -0.91 -4.28 23.69
N VAL A 47 -1.72 -3.23 23.67
CA VAL A 47 -2.29 -2.64 22.46
C VAL A 47 -1.69 -1.25 22.26
N THR A 48 -1.36 -0.91 21.02
CA THR A 48 -0.91 0.44 20.67
C THR A 48 -1.82 1.04 19.60
N HIS A 49 -2.13 2.33 19.73
CA HIS A 49 -2.75 3.14 18.70
C HIS A 49 -1.70 4.12 18.19
N ASN A 50 -1.39 4.07 16.89
CA ASN A 50 -0.43 4.96 16.26
C ASN A 50 0.96 4.99 16.94
N GLY A 51 1.37 3.84 17.49
CA GLY A 51 2.63 3.66 18.21
C GLY A 51 2.62 4.10 19.68
N VAL A 52 1.49 4.60 20.18
CA VAL A 52 1.30 4.96 21.59
C VAL A 52 0.55 3.82 22.30
N PRO A 53 1.03 3.33 23.45
CA PRO A 53 0.29 2.36 24.27
C PRO A 53 -1.11 2.87 24.62
N LEU A 54 -2.09 1.99 24.48
CA LEU A 54 -3.50 2.29 24.70
C LEU A 54 -3.96 1.60 25.98
N ASP A 55 -4.43 2.38 26.94
CA ASP A 55 -5.01 1.89 28.21
C ASP A 55 -6.55 1.98 28.22
N GLU A 56 -7.12 2.94 27.49
CA GLU A 56 -8.55 3.22 27.45
C GLU A 56 -9.17 2.91 26.08
N GLU A 57 -10.49 2.94 25.99
CA GLU A 57 -11.21 2.79 24.72
C GLU A 57 -11.07 4.07 23.85
N ILE A 58 -10.81 3.89 22.56
CA ILE A 58 -10.60 4.99 21.61
C ILE A 58 -11.37 4.78 20.30
N GLU A 59 -11.81 5.87 19.66
CA GLU A 59 -12.38 5.84 18.32
C GLU A 59 -11.27 5.67 17.26
N LEU A 60 -11.43 4.71 16.36
CA LEU A 60 -10.54 4.47 15.23
C LEU A 60 -10.94 5.30 14.02
N CYS A 61 -9.99 6.06 13.49
CA CYS A 61 -10.10 6.79 12.23
C CYS A 61 -9.44 6.02 11.08
N PRO A 62 -9.99 6.04 9.84
CA PRO A 62 -9.35 5.42 8.70
C PRO A 62 -7.89 5.86 8.52
N GLY A 63 -6.98 4.89 8.43
CA GLY A 63 -5.54 5.10 8.35
C GLY A 63 -4.79 5.02 9.68
N ASP A 64 -5.49 4.87 10.81
CA ASP A 64 -4.85 4.59 12.10
C ASP A 64 -4.16 3.23 12.10
N LEU A 65 -3.03 3.15 12.82
CA LEU A 65 -2.29 1.93 13.07
C LEU A 65 -2.67 1.35 14.43
N VAL A 66 -2.89 0.04 14.45
CA VAL A 66 -3.18 -0.74 15.65
C VAL A 66 -2.11 -1.81 15.80
N GLY A 67 -1.25 -1.68 16.81
CA GLY A 67 -0.29 -2.72 17.18
C GLY A 67 -0.86 -3.63 18.26
N LEU A 68 -0.75 -4.94 18.08
CA LEU A 68 -1.14 -5.95 19.06
C LEU A 68 0.11 -6.73 19.46
N GLY A 69 0.46 -6.69 20.75
CA GLY A 69 1.76 -7.14 21.22
C GLY A 69 2.91 -6.41 20.51
N GLN A 70 3.92 -7.17 20.11
CA GLN A 70 5.11 -6.78 19.37
C GLN A 70 5.17 -7.44 17.99
N HIS A 71 4.25 -8.36 17.68
CA HIS A 71 4.29 -9.19 16.48
C HIS A 71 3.30 -8.78 15.39
N TYR A 72 2.24 -8.04 15.75
CA TYR A 72 1.19 -7.67 14.82
C TYR A 72 1.02 -6.16 14.72
N LEU A 73 0.96 -5.67 13.48
CA LEU A 73 0.64 -4.29 13.16
C LEU A 73 -0.42 -4.27 12.06
N PHE A 74 -1.57 -3.66 12.36
CA PHE A 74 -2.68 -3.52 11.44
C PHE A 74 -2.94 -2.04 11.12
N MET A 75 -3.55 -1.78 9.98
CA MET A 75 -4.08 -0.46 9.62
C MET A 75 -5.60 -0.54 9.57
N PHE A 76 -6.27 0.33 10.31
CA PHE A 76 -7.72 0.44 10.26
C PHE A 76 -8.14 1.13 8.97
N LYS A 77 -9.15 0.58 8.30
CA LYS A 77 -9.79 1.15 7.11
C LYS A 77 -11.30 1.09 7.30
N ASP A 78 -11.99 2.10 6.81
CA ASP A 78 -13.44 2.10 6.73
C ASP A 78 -13.88 2.07 5.26
N PRO A 79 -14.43 0.96 4.75
CA PRO A 79 -14.91 0.87 3.37
C PRO A 79 -16.19 1.67 3.13
N THR A 80 -16.89 2.10 4.19
CA THR A 80 -18.14 2.88 4.10
C THR A 80 -17.89 4.38 4.10
N ALA A 81 -16.70 4.81 4.51
CA ALA A 81 -16.30 6.21 4.49
C ALA A 81 -16.04 6.67 3.04
N SER A 82 -16.98 7.44 2.49
CA SER A 82 -16.80 8.14 1.21
C SER A 82 -15.95 9.39 1.45
N GLY A 83 -14.62 9.24 1.45
CA GLY A 83 -13.71 10.34 1.76
C GLY A 83 -12.35 10.18 1.09
N ALA A 84 -11.81 11.30 0.61
CA ALA A 84 -10.42 11.39 0.15
C ALA A 84 -9.47 10.87 1.23
N PHE A 85 -8.38 10.20 0.82
CA PHE A 85 -7.31 9.76 1.73
C PHE A 85 -6.76 10.97 2.52
N GLN A 86 -7.24 11.16 3.74
CA GLN A 86 -6.67 12.10 4.69
C GLN A 86 -5.35 11.50 5.17
N THR A 87 -4.27 12.28 5.14
CA THR A 87 -2.98 11.80 5.67
C THR A 87 -3.12 11.66 7.18
N PRO A 88 -2.95 10.46 7.76
CA PRO A 88 -3.13 10.25 9.19
C PRO A 88 -2.14 11.10 10.00
N SER A 89 -2.60 11.66 11.12
CA SER A 89 -1.80 12.58 11.94
C SER A 89 -0.50 11.96 12.46
N TRP A 90 -0.51 10.65 12.78
CA TRP A 90 0.67 9.91 13.23
C TRP A 90 1.79 9.82 12.18
N MET A 91 1.46 9.97 10.89
CA MET A 91 2.46 9.97 9.83
C MET A 91 3.38 11.19 9.92
N ALA A 92 2.90 12.30 10.48
CA ALA A 92 3.75 13.46 10.78
C ALA A 92 4.78 13.13 11.86
N THR A 93 4.42 12.31 12.86
CA THR A 93 5.28 11.90 13.97
C THR A 93 6.37 10.91 13.54
N LEU A 94 6.10 10.05 12.54
CA LEU A 94 7.13 9.20 11.92
C LEU A 94 8.13 9.98 11.06
N CYS A 95 7.79 11.22 10.69
CA CYS A 95 8.65 12.11 9.93
C CYS A 95 9.06 13.32 10.78
N PRO A 96 9.82 13.14 11.89
CA PRO A 96 10.31 14.29 12.63
C PRO A 96 11.18 15.16 11.71
N PRO A 97 11.13 16.50 11.84
CA PRO A 97 11.98 17.40 11.07
C PRO A 97 13.45 17.16 11.44
N ALA A 98 14.12 16.35 10.62
CA ALA A 98 15.58 16.27 10.45
C ALA A 98 16.44 16.40 11.72
N THR A 99 16.20 15.58 12.74
CA THR A 99 17.23 15.24 13.74
C THR A 99 17.22 13.72 13.92
N THR A 100 17.99 13.07 13.05
CA THR A 100 18.12 11.61 12.95
C THR A 100 18.80 11.02 14.18
N SER A 101 18.06 10.36 15.06
CA SER A 101 18.62 9.28 15.88
C SER A 101 18.51 7.96 15.09
N PRO A 102 19.55 7.12 15.05
CA PRO A 102 19.50 5.82 14.39
C PRO A 102 18.52 4.88 15.12
N CYS A 103 17.88 3.97 14.40
CA CYS A 103 17.04 2.93 14.98
C CYS A 103 17.84 2.17 16.06
N LYS A 104 17.31 2.09 17.28
CA LYS A 104 18.02 1.47 18.42
C LYS A 104 18.21 -0.04 18.26
N LEU A 105 17.42 -0.71 17.41
CA LEU A 105 17.52 -2.17 17.20
C LEU A 105 18.51 -2.55 16.09
N CYS A 106 18.60 -1.78 15.01
CA CYS A 106 19.41 -2.15 13.85
C CYS A 106 20.40 -1.07 13.39
N GLY A 107 20.46 0.07 14.10
CA GLY A 107 21.40 1.15 13.82
C GLY A 107 21.13 1.93 12.53
N THR A 108 20.14 1.52 11.72
CA THR A 108 19.82 2.21 10.48
C THR A 108 19.08 3.51 10.77
N SER A 109 19.64 4.61 10.27
CA SER A 109 18.89 5.85 10.10
C SER A 109 18.05 5.71 8.84
N VAL A 110 16.75 5.99 8.93
CA VAL A 110 15.90 6.14 7.74
C VAL A 110 16.36 7.43 7.06
N ARG A 111 17.41 7.35 6.23
CA ARG A 111 17.74 8.43 5.32
C ARG A 111 16.56 8.55 4.39
N ARG A 112 15.79 9.64 4.55
CA ARG A 112 14.88 10.13 3.52
C ARG A 112 15.71 10.23 2.25
N ARG A 113 15.64 9.22 1.37
CA ARG A 113 15.68 9.55 -0.05
C ARG A 113 14.52 10.50 -0.20
N ARG A 114 14.81 11.78 -0.49
CA ARG A 114 13.88 12.60 -1.25
C ARG A 114 13.52 11.74 -2.44
N THR A 115 12.44 10.98 -2.34
CA THR A 115 11.76 10.49 -3.51
C THR A 115 11.21 11.77 -4.13
N GLN A 116 12.05 12.44 -4.93
CA GLN A 116 11.55 12.84 -6.24
C GLN A 116 10.68 11.68 -6.69
N LYS A 117 9.42 11.97 -7.04
CA LYS A 117 8.38 11.04 -7.50
C LYS A 117 8.82 10.28 -8.76
N MET A 118 9.98 9.64 -8.70
CA MET A 118 10.49 8.71 -9.66
C MET A 118 9.75 7.44 -9.32
N ALA A 119 8.88 7.00 -10.24
CA ALA A 119 8.33 5.65 -10.22
C ALA A 119 9.43 4.68 -9.77
N ALA A 120 9.11 3.79 -8.83
CA ALA A 120 10.06 2.84 -8.28
C ALA A 120 10.72 2.08 -9.45
N ARG A 121 11.96 2.44 -9.79
CA ARG A 121 12.65 1.81 -10.91
C ARG A 121 13.03 0.41 -10.49
N TRP A 122 12.57 -0.58 -11.26
CA TRP A 122 12.88 -1.99 -11.08
C TRP A 122 14.40 -2.20 -11.07
N ARG A 123 14.88 -3.15 -10.26
CA ARG A 123 16.30 -3.51 -10.16
C ARG A 123 16.50 -5.02 -10.23
N ASP A 124 17.64 -5.44 -10.75
CA ASP A 124 18.08 -6.83 -10.68
C ASP A 124 18.72 -7.19 -9.32
N LEU A 125 19.16 -8.44 -9.18
CA LEU A 125 19.81 -8.97 -7.98
C LEU A 125 21.12 -8.24 -7.66
N GLU A 126 21.77 -7.66 -8.66
CA GLU A 126 22.98 -6.84 -8.52
C GLU A 126 22.66 -5.35 -8.28
N GLY A 127 21.38 -4.98 -8.19
CA GLY A 127 20.92 -3.63 -7.92
C GLY A 127 20.96 -2.67 -9.11
N ARG A 128 21.26 -3.15 -10.32
CA ARG A 128 21.23 -2.34 -11.55
C ARG A 128 19.80 -2.02 -11.91
N VAL A 129 19.57 -0.80 -12.39
CA VAL A 129 18.25 -0.36 -12.81
C VAL A 129 17.87 -1.04 -14.11
N LEU A 130 16.74 -1.72 -14.11
CA LEU A 130 16.13 -2.29 -15.30
C LEU A 130 15.38 -1.18 -16.03
N SER A 131 15.72 -0.97 -17.30
CA SER A 131 15.08 0.01 -18.17
C SER A 131 14.98 -0.52 -19.58
N LEU A 132 13.84 -0.27 -20.21
CA LEU A 132 13.65 -0.48 -21.63
C LEU A 132 13.69 0.90 -22.30
N SER A 133 14.53 1.07 -23.32
CA SER A 133 14.70 2.36 -24.00
C SER A 133 14.40 2.21 -25.48
N TYR A 134 13.45 3.01 -25.95
CA TYR A 134 13.05 3.09 -27.35
C TYR A 134 12.62 4.53 -27.69
N GLN A 135 12.56 4.84 -28.99
CA GLN A 135 11.98 6.10 -29.48
C GLN A 135 10.50 5.89 -29.78
N VAL A 136 9.69 6.94 -29.63
CA VAL A 136 8.23 6.88 -29.81
C VAL A 136 7.80 6.28 -31.16
N GLN A 137 8.55 6.51 -32.24
CA GLN A 137 8.29 5.90 -33.56
C GLN A 137 8.43 4.37 -33.61
N HIS A 138 9.12 3.76 -32.65
CA HIS A 138 9.31 2.32 -32.55
C HIS A 138 8.42 1.68 -31.48
N GLU A 139 7.56 2.46 -30.80
CA GLU A 139 6.72 1.97 -29.70
C GLU A 139 5.82 0.80 -30.13
N ASP A 140 5.20 0.91 -31.31
CA ASP A 140 4.30 -0.11 -31.85
C ASP A 140 5.08 -1.41 -32.19
N GLN A 141 6.31 -1.31 -32.71
CA GLN A 141 7.18 -2.46 -33.02
C GLN A 141 7.68 -3.16 -31.75
N VAL A 142 8.01 -2.38 -30.70
CA VAL A 142 8.41 -2.92 -29.40
C VAL A 142 7.25 -3.71 -28.78
N LEU A 143 6.03 -3.16 -28.86
CA LEU A 143 4.84 -3.82 -28.34
C LEU A 143 4.56 -5.14 -29.08
N GLU A 144 4.62 -5.15 -30.41
CA GLU A 144 4.44 -6.35 -31.23
C GLU A 144 5.48 -7.43 -30.88
N LYS A 145 6.74 -7.05 -30.69
CA LYS A 145 7.79 -7.98 -30.28
C LYS A 145 7.54 -8.58 -28.90
N ILE A 146 7.06 -7.79 -27.94
CA ILE A 146 6.77 -8.28 -26.58
C ILE A 146 5.60 -9.26 -26.59
N LEU A 147 4.56 -8.99 -27.37
CA LEU A 147 3.38 -9.84 -27.43
C LEU A 147 3.62 -11.13 -28.22
N SER A 148 4.46 -11.09 -29.26
CA SER A 148 4.87 -12.29 -30.01
C SER A 148 5.83 -13.21 -29.27
N MET A 149 6.41 -12.77 -28.13
CA MET A 149 7.21 -13.63 -27.24
C MET A 149 6.38 -14.62 -26.42
N VAL A 150 5.05 -14.49 -26.41
CA VAL A 150 4.17 -15.39 -25.64
C VAL A 150 4.08 -16.73 -26.39
N ASP A 151 4.95 -17.68 -26.08
CA ASP A 151 4.80 -19.08 -26.51
C ASP A 151 4.05 -19.89 -25.44
N PRO A 152 2.79 -20.32 -25.71
CA PRO A 152 2.02 -21.11 -24.75
C PRO A 152 2.60 -22.51 -24.48
N GLY A 153 3.49 -23.02 -25.34
CA GLY A 153 4.14 -24.33 -25.20
C GLY A 153 5.62 -24.29 -24.80
N GLY A 154 6.20 -23.09 -24.66
CA GLY A 154 7.64 -22.91 -24.40
C GLY A 154 8.04 -23.04 -22.93
N GLU A 155 9.29 -23.42 -22.69
CA GLU A 155 9.95 -23.45 -21.36
C GLU A 155 10.32 -22.04 -20.84
N GLU A 156 10.01 -20.98 -21.60
CA GLU A 156 10.36 -19.60 -21.24
C GLU A 156 9.52 -19.08 -20.06
N PRO A 157 10.04 -18.11 -19.28
CA PRO A 157 9.31 -17.57 -18.15
C PRO A 157 8.04 -16.84 -18.63
N LYS A 158 6.87 -17.39 -18.24
CA LYS A 158 5.54 -16.92 -18.67
C LYS A 158 5.22 -15.46 -18.31
N LEU A 159 5.98 -14.85 -17.40
CA LEU A 159 5.81 -13.47 -16.95
C LEU A 159 6.71 -12.45 -17.67
N THR A 160 7.63 -12.90 -18.53
CA THR A 160 8.54 -12.01 -19.27
C THR A 160 7.79 -10.94 -20.06
N PRO A 161 6.72 -11.27 -20.83
CA PRO A 161 5.99 -10.26 -21.59
C PRO A 161 5.30 -9.22 -20.70
N ALA A 162 4.66 -9.66 -19.62
CA ALA A 162 4.02 -8.75 -18.66
C ALA A 162 5.03 -7.80 -18.01
N PHE A 163 6.21 -8.30 -17.65
CA PHE A 163 7.29 -7.49 -17.08
C PHE A 163 7.82 -6.46 -18.07
N LEU A 164 8.03 -6.83 -19.33
CA LEU A 164 8.46 -5.92 -20.39
C LEU A 164 7.41 -4.83 -20.68
N LEU A 165 6.11 -5.17 -20.65
CA LEU A 165 5.03 -4.18 -20.76
C LEU A 165 5.07 -3.15 -19.63
N CYS A 166 5.34 -3.57 -18.39
CA CYS A 166 5.53 -2.64 -17.27
C CYS A 166 6.70 -1.68 -17.52
N LEU A 167 7.80 -2.15 -18.11
CA LEU A 167 8.94 -1.30 -18.47
C LEU A 167 8.59 -0.32 -19.61
N CYS A 168 7.79 -0.73 -20.61
CA CYS A 168 7.28 0.18 -21.64
C CYS A 168 6.45 1.31 -21.03
N ILE A 169 5.50 0.97 -20.16
CA ILE A 169 4.63 1.96 -19.49
C ILE A 169 5.47 2.92 -18.65
N GLN A 170 6.46 2.41 -17.91
CA GLN A 170 7.37 3.24 -17.13
C GLN A 170 8.19 4.18 -18.04
N HIS A 171 8.74 3.68 -19.16
CA HIS A 171 9.52 4.47 -20.12
C HIS A 171 8.67 5.57 -20.75
N SER A 172 7.46 5.24 -21.23
CA SER A 172 6.52 6.19 -21.83
C SER A 172 6.08 7.27 -20.83
N ALA A 173 5.74 6.88 -19.60
CA ALA A 173 5.33 7.81 -18.55
C ALA A 173 6.45 8.76 -18.08
N THR A 174 7.71 8.40 -18.29
CA THR A 174 8.87 9.19 -17.83
C THR A 174 9.53 10.01 -18.93
N ASN A 175 9.45 9.58 -20.20
CA ASN A 175 10.17 10.21 -21.31
C ASN A 175 9.27 10.82 -22.39
N PHE A 176 7.98 10.46 -22.44
CA PHE A 176 7.05 10.94 -23.46
C PHE A 176 5.90 11.74 -22.86
N GLU A 177 5.15 12.41 -23.74
CA GLU A 177 3.95 13.15 -23.36
C GLU A 177 2.80 12.20 -22.96
N LEU A 178 1.88 12.70 -22.13
CA LEU A 178 0.70 11.95 -21.68
C LEU A 178 -0.17 11.42 -22.83
N VAL A 179 -0.16 12.07 -23.99
CA VAL A 179 -0.87 11.62 -25.19
C VAL A 179 -0.33 10.28 -25.67
N HIS A 180 0.99 10.12 -25.72
CA HIS A 180 1.64 8.88 -26.12
C HIS A 180 1.41 7.77 -25.09
N LEU A 181 1.49 8.08 -23.80
CA LEU A 181 1.16 7.12 -22.75
C LEU A 181 -0.29 6.60 -22.86
N ARG A 182 -1.26 7.49 -23.12
CA ARG A 182 -2.65 7.09 -23.34
C ARG A 182 -2.80 6.19 -24.58
N LYS A 183 -2.14 6.54 -25.69
CA LYS A 183 -2.11 5.71 -26.90
C LYS A 183 -1.53 4.31 -26.59
N LEU A 184 -0.41 4.24 -25.88
CA LEU A 184 0.22 2.99 -25.48
C LEU A 184 -0.72 2.11 -24.64
N LEU A 185 -1.35 2.67 -23.61
CA LEU A 185 -2.27 1.93 -22.74
C LEU A 185 -3.47 1.36 -23.52
N LEU A 186 -4.03 2.15 -24.45
CA LEU A 186 -5.12 1.70 -25.32
C LEU A 186 -4.64 0.60 -26.29
N SER A 187 -3.44 0.73 -26.85
CA SER A 187 -2.85 -0.27 -27.74
C SER A 187 -2.64 -1.60 -27.03
N ILE A 188 -2.05 -1.57 -25.82
CA ILE A 188 -1.88 -2.75 -24.97
C ILE A 188 -3.23 -3.40 -24.66
N ALA A 189 -4.23 -2.62 -24.23
CA ALA A 189 -5.55 -3.14 -23.90
C ALA A 189 -6.24 -3.80 -25.10
N ASN A 190 -6.18 -3.18 -26.28
CA ASN A 190 -6.78 -3.73 -27.50
C ASN A 190 -6.13 -5.06 -27.92
N GLN A 191 -4.80 -5.18 -27.83
CA GLN A 191 -4.13 -6.42 -28.24
C GLN A 191 -4.37 -7.58 -27.27
N ILE A 192 -4.51 -7.29 -25.97
CA ILE A 192 -4.86 -8.32 -24.97
C ILE A 192 -6.31 -8.79 -25.13
N GLN A 193 -7.23 -7.94 -25.55
CA GLN A 193 -8.64 -8.32 -25.77
C GLN A 193 -8.85 -9.17 -27.04
N LEU A 194 -7.91 -9.13 -27.99
CA LEU A 194 -7.98 -9.83 -29.27
C LEU A 194 -7.20 -11.16 -29.28
N THR A 195 -6.55 -11.51 -28.17
CA THR A 195 -5.88 -12.80 -27.94
C THR A 195 -6.72 -13.68 -27.03
#